data_AF-A0A2V8HIK8-F1
#
_entry.id   AF-A0A2V8HIK8-F1
#
_cell.length_a   1.000
_cell.length_b   1.000
_cell.length_c   1.000
_cell.angle_alpha   90.00
_cell.angle_beta   90.00
_cell.angle_gamma   90.00
#
_symmetry.space_group_name_H-M   'P 1'
#
loop_
_entity.id
_entity.type
_entity.pdbx_description
1 polymer ?
#
loop_
_entity_poly.entity_id
_entity_poly.type
_entity_poly.pdbx_seq_one_letter_code
_entity_poly.pdbx_strand_id
1 'polypeptide(L)'
;MGRDSLVVDTTSGRFRGRIYTHGTSFPRSTTGVERQALALYTSADGGRTFRQRVERVALNRRGVAGAGNGVVLSDGRWLTVFAEVKEFWETADGNSFNREGYFPRPPEPENAWLKAITSDDGGDSLNEPVTVSGWHIPNLYSRYSIYDPAVAVDGSDGGFRDRLYAVWPDARFGGTDILLSSSADRGQTWSAPIVVNDDRRPLPPAPAPNHLLPAVAVNNAGVVAVTWLDRRDAADRLAWQARIRVSLDGGETFLPSVMVSEAPARFDGREHWPPTASTTGGGTLSHGGGMLRLQIFAPIHVYLPGDYAGLAADRDGIFHPYWIDNRTGWHQVWTAAVSVAAKAIKNGTEDLAALDDLTPMTTLERQSSDYDRAAQTATLTVRLKNTSAKPLAGPFKVRLISVESDVANVDVVGASNGLAGAGAVWDVTSYVDGGRLDAGSASHPFTLVFKLRDVRPFVQGRTDGFTQMLGRFFARVLGRAPK
;
A
#
# COMPACT_ATOMS: atom_id res chain seq x y z
N MET A 1 -16.52 12.96 -8.75
CA MET A 1 -16.18 12.14 -7.56
C MET A 1 -15.17 12.93 -6.76
N GLY A 2 -15.59 13.50 -5.63
CA GLY A 2 -14.68 14.12 -4.67
C GLY A 2 -14.62 13.23 -3.45
N ARG A 3 -13.40 12.83 -3.06
CA ARG A 3 -13.14 12.25 -1.75
C ARG A 3 -12.57 13.37 -0.90
N ASP A 4 -13.41 13.92 -0.04
CA ASP A 4 -13.00 14.98 0.86
C ASP A 4 -12.50 14.36 2.15
N SER A 5 -11.37 14.84 2.64
CA SER A 5 -10.78 14.40 3.89
C SER A 5 -10.55 15.60 4.78
N LEU A 6 -10.74 15.37 6.08
CA LEU A 6 -10.50 16.34 7.13
C LEU A 6 -9.55 15.74 8.16
N VAL A 7 -8.57 16.52 8.58
CA VAL A 7 -7.66 16.19 9.68
C VAL A 7 -7.49 17.41 10.58
N VAL A 8 -7.46 17.17 11.89
CA VAL A 8 -7.17 18.20 12.89
C VAL A 8 -5.76 17.99 13.41
N ASP A 9 -4.96 19.05 13.44
CA ASP A 9 -3.68 19.05 14.11
C ASP A 9 -3.89 18.91 15.63
N THR A 10 -3.74 17.70 16.13
CA THR A 10 -3.80 17.38 17.57
C THR A 10 -2.41 17.31 18.21
N THR A 11 -1.37 17.62 17.45
CA THR A 11 0.02 17.56 17.90
C THR A 11 0.36 18.74 18.81
N SER A 12 1.57 18.72 19.37
CA SER A 12 2.15 19.89 20.06
C SER A 12 2.87 20.85 19.10
N GLY A 13 2.69 20.68 17.78
CA GLY A 13 3.34 21.45 16.74
C GLY A 13 2.83 22.89 16.63
N ARG A 14 3.43 23.64 15.69
CA ARG A 14 3.17 25.08 15.50
C ARG A 14 1.70 25.39 15.17
N PHE A 15 1.00 24.45 14.54
CA PHE A 15 -0.35 24.65 14.02
C PHE A 15 -1.41 23.91 14.84
N ARG A 16 -1.12 23.54 16.09
CA ARG A 16 -2.06 22.86 16.99
C ARG A 16 -3.47 23.48 16.95
N GLY A 17 -4.47 22.63 16.76
CA GLY A 17 -5.88 23.00 16.64
C GLY A 17 -6.30 23.43 15.23
N ARG A 18 -5.37 23.50 14.27
CA ARG A 18 -5.69 23.77 12.86
C ARG A 18 -6.47 22.61 12.27
N ILE A 19 -7.50 22.95 11.52
CA ILE A 19 -8.28 21.99 10.73
C ILE A 19 -7.83 22.12 9.28
N TYR A 20 -7.45 21.01 8.67
CA TYR A 20 -7.16 20.90 7.26
C TYR A 20 -8.28 20.09 6.62
N THR A 21 -8.84 20.60 5.52
CA THR A 21 -9.74 19.83 4.66
C THR A 21 -9.24 19.91 3.24
N HIS A 22 -9.17 18.78 2.56
CA HIS A 22 -8.75 18.73 1.16
C HIS A 22 -9.62 17.80 0.35
N GLY A 23 -9.62 18.02 -0.95
CA GLY A 23 -10.42 17.26 -1.90
C GLY A 23 -10.13 17.65 -3.34
N THR A 24 -10.98 17.20 -4.24
CA THR A 24 -10.86 17.49 -5.68
C THR A 24 -11.54 18.82 -6.01
N SER A 25 -10.85 19.69 -6.75
CA SER A 25 -11.43 20.88 -7.37
C SER A 25 -11.20 20.91 -8.89
N PHE A 26 -11.89 21.84 -9.57
CA PHE A 26 -11.85 22.00 -11.02
C PHE A 26 -11.59 23.47 -11.42
N PRO A 27 -10.41 24.04 -11.10
CA PRO A 27 -10.07 25.39 -11.53
C PRO A 27 -10.10 25.54 -13.05
N ARG A 28 -10.46 26.73 -13.52
CA ARG A 28 -10.41 27.12 -14.94
C ARG A 28 -9.34 28.17 -15.18
N SER A 29 -8.57 28.00 -16.24
CA SER A 29 -7.65 29.00 -16.75
C SER A 29 -8.41 30.21 -17.33
N THR A 30 -7.69 31.29 -17.59
CA THR A 30 -8.20 32.47 -18.32
C THR A 30 -8.61 32.15 -19.76
N THR A 31 -8.15 31.04 -20.32
CA THR A 31 -8.52 30.54 -21.65
C THR A 31 -9.69 29.55 -21.62
N GLY A 32 -10.31 29.33 -20.46
CA GLY A 32 -11.46 28.43 -20.31
C GLY A 32 -11.09 26.94 -20.18
N VAL A 33 -9.81 26.64 -19.98
CA VAL A 33 -9.31 25.27 -19.81
C VAL A 33 -9.52 24.83 -18.37
N GLU A 34 -10.29 23.78 -18.14
CA GLU A 34 -10.59 23.22 -16.83
C GLU A 34 -9.59 22.12 -16.46
N ARG A 35 -9.05 22.16 -15.24
CA ARG A 35 -8.10 21.16 -14.76
C ARG A 35 -8.56 20.57 -13.44
N GLN A 36 -8.40 19.26 -13.27
CA GLN A 36 -8.60 18.63 -11.99
C GLN A 36 -7.41 18.96 -11.08
N ALA A 37 -7.71 19.39 -9.85
CA ALA A 37 -6.71 19.80 -8.88
C ALA A 37 -6.97 19.16 -7.51
N LEU A 38 -5.90 19.07 -6.72
CA LEU A 38 -6.00 18.89 -5.28
C LEU A 38 -6.15 20.26 -4.65
N ALA A 39 -7.25 20.49 -3.93
CA ALA A 39 -7.50 21.72 -3.18
C ALA A 39 -7.32 21.48 -1.69
N LEU A 40 -6.59 22.38 -1.00
CA LEU A 40 -6.46 22.43 0.45
C LEU A 40 -7.14 23.69 0.98
N TYR A 41 -7.95 23.51 2.02
CA TYR A 41 -8.54 24.58 2.81
C TYR A 41 -8.16 24.39 4.27
N THR A 42 -7.99 25.50 4.99
CA THR A 42 -7.62 25.44 6.41
C THR A 42 -8.50 26.34 7.26
N SER A 43 -8.72 25.93 8.50
CA SER A 43 -9.38 26.73 9.53
C SER A 43 -8.48 26.86 10.76
N ALA A 44 -8.36 28.07 11.28
CA ALA A 44 -7.62 28.40 12.49
C ALA A 44 -8.53 28.82 13.66
N ASP A 45 -9.86 28.76 13.48
CA ASP A 45 -10.85 29.27 14.44
C ASP A 45 -11.85 28.19 14.90
N GLY A 46 -11.44 26.92 14.82
CA GLY A 46 -12.24 25.77 15.20
C GLY A 46 -13.30 25.39 14.15
N GLY A 47 -13.06 25.68 12.87
CA GLY A 47 -13.96 25.33 11.77
C GLY A 47 -15.08 26.33 11.52
N ARG A 48 -15.03 27.52 12.16
CA ARG A 48 -16.04 28.58 11.93
C ARG A 48 -15.86 29.23 10.57
N THR A 49 -14.62 29.44 10.16
CA THR A 49 -14.26 29.94 8.82
C THR A 49 -13.12 29.14 8.22
N PHE A 50 -13.13 29.04 6.89
CA PHE A 50 -12.04 28.44 6.12
C PHE A 50 -11.37 29.52 5.26
N ARG A 51 -10.04 29.54 5.27
CA ARG A 51 -9.23 30.49 4.53
C ARG A 51 -9.23 30.19 3.02
N GLN A 52 -8.57 31.08 2.29
CA GLN A 52 -8.38 30.95 0.85
C GLN A 52 -7.75 29.60 0.49
N ARG A 53 -8.30 29.03 -0.57
CA ARG A 53 -7.94 27.73 -1.13
C ARG A 53 -6.56 27.79 -1.79
N VAL A 54 -5.70 26.83 -1.47
CA VAL A 54 -4.46 26.54 -2.22
C VAL A 54 -4.70 25.31 -3.08
N GLU A 55 -4.28 25.34 -4.34
CA GLU A 55 -4.54 24.27 -5.31
C GLU A 55 -3.26 23.77 -5.97
N ARG A 56 -3.19 22.47 -6.19
CA ARG A 56 -2.20 21.83 -7.07
C ARG A 56 -2.89 21.26 -8.30
N VAL A 57 -2.55 21.82 -9.46
CA VAL A 57 -2.90 21.27 -10.78
C VAL A 57 -1.74 20.47 -11.35
N ALA A 58 -2.05 19.47 -12.17
CA ALA A 58 -1.06 18.84 -13.04
C ALA A 58 -0.99 19.59 -14.38
N LEU A 59 0.22 19.77 -14.93
CA LEU A 59 0.44 20.47 -16.19
C LEU A 59 0.40 19.50 -17.38
N ASN A 60 0.33 20.06 -18.60
CA ASN A 60 0.27 19.32 -19.86
C ASN A 60 -0.94 18.37 -19.91
N ARG A 61 -0.74 17.13 -20.38
CA ARG A 61 -1.78 16.11 -20.51
C ARG A 61 -2.01 15.32 -19.22
N ARG A 62 -1.47 15.77 -18.09
CA ARG A 62 -1.56 15.07 -16.80
C ARG A 62 -2.78 15.50 -15.99
N GLY A 63 -3.21 14.65 -15.07
CA GLY A 63 -4.33 14.92 -14.16
C GLY A 63 -4.04 14.51 -12.73
N VAL A 64 -4.69 15.18 -11.77
CA VAL A 64 -4.66 14.81 -10.35
C VAL A 64 -5.94 14.01 -10.05
N ALA A 65 -5.83 12.82 -9.48
CA ALA A 65 -6.97 11.98 -9.12
C ALA A 65 -6.73 11.23 -7.79
N GLY A 66 -7.80 10.64 -7.22
CA GLY A 66 -7.70 9.72 -6.08
C GLY A 66 -6.89 10.25 -4.91
N ALA A 67 -7.27 11.43 -4.37
CA ALA A 67 -6.63 11.94 -3.17
C ALA A 67 -6.97 11.04 -1.97
N GLY A 68 -5.93 10.63 -1.24
CA GLY A 68 -6.09 9.89 0.01
C GLY A 68 -6.49 10.80 1.17
N ASN A 69 -6.53 10.24 2.37
CA ASN A 69 -6.74 11.02 3.59
C ASN A 69 -5.52 11.91 3.92
N GLY A 70 -5.69 12.85 4.85
CA GLY A 70 -4.62 13.74 5.32
C GLY A 70 -4.05 13.28 6.66
N VAL A 71 -2.79 13.59 6.91
CA VAL A 71 -2.10 13.39 8.19
C VAL A 71 -1.32 14.62 8.60
N VAL A 72 -1.04 14.76 9.90
CA VAL A 72 -0.23 15.84 10.45
C VAL A 72 0.91 15.23 11.25
N LEU A 73 2.15 15.58 10.89
CA LEU A 73 3.35 15.16 11.61
C LEU A 73 3.50 15.97 12.89
N SER A 74 4.35 15.51 13.79
CA SER A 74 4.51 16.12 15.11
C SER A 74 5.00 17.57 15.15
N ASP A 75 5.60 18.06 14.06
CA ASP A 75 6.01 19.46 13.90
C ASP A 75 4.88 20.36 13.38
N GLY A 76 3.72 19.79 13.06
CA GLY A 76 2.55 20.46 12.48
C GLY A 76 2.52 20.43 10.94
N ARG A 77 3.50 19.80 10.28
CA ARG A 77 3.47 19.60 8.83
C ARG A 77 2.28 18.74 8.42
N TRP A 78 1.50 19.22 7.46
CA TRP A 78 0.43 18.45 6.85
C TRP A 78 0.93 17.67 5.63
N LEU A 79 0.39 16.47 5.39
CA LEU A 79 0.70 15.64 4.23
C LEU A 79 -0.54 14.88 3.72
N THR A 80 -0.63 14.70 2.41
CA THR A 80 -1.53 13.72 1.77
C THR A 80 -0.81 12.97 0.63
N VAL A 81 -1.45 11.94 0.10
CA VAL A 81 -1.04 11.22 -1.10
C VAL A 81 -2.12 11.29 -2.18
N PHE A 82 -1.74 11.27 -3.46
CA PHE A 82 -2.68 11.32 -4.58
C PHE A 82 -2.09 10.70 -5.85
N ALA A 83 -2.92 10.41 -6.84
CA ALA A 83 -2.50 9.96 -8.17
C ALA A 83 -2.20 11.15 -9.09
N GLU A 84 -1.01 11.19 -9.69
CA GLU A 84 -0.74 12.01 -10.87
C GLU A 84 -0.78 11.11 -12.11
N VAL A 85 -1.85 11.20 -12.88
CA VAL A 85 -2.10 10.38 -14.08
C VAL A 85 -1.39 10.98 -15.29
N LYS A 86 -0.62 10.16 -16.03
CA LYS A 86 0.34 10.63 -17.05
C LYS A 86 -0.33 11.20 -18.30
N GLU A 87 -1.38 10.53 -18.78
CA GLU A 87 -2.06 10.84 -20.05
C GLU A 87 -3.56 10.97 -19.81
N PHE A 88 -3.93 11.83 -18.86
CA PHE A 88 -5.30 12.05 -18.41
C PHE A 88 -6.13 12.87 -19.40
N TRP A 89 -5.52 13.88 -20.04
CA TRP A 89 -6.16 14.73 -21.04
C TRP A 89 -5.73 14.34 -22.47
N GLU A 90 -6.65 14.46 -23.43
CA GLU A 90 -6.35 14.20 -24.86
C GLU A 90 -5.29 15.17 -25.39
N THR A 91 -5.38 16.44 -25.02
CA THR A 91 -4.44 17.50 -25.41
C THR A 91 -4.11 18.41 -24.21
N ALA A 92 -2.99 19.13 -24.28
CA ALA A 92 -2.54 20.01 -23.20
C ALA A 92 -3.44 21.23 -22.98
N ASP A 93 -4.21 21.64 -23.99
CA ASP A 93 -5.06 22.85 -23.98
C ASP A 93 -6.56 22.52 -24.14
N GLY A 94 -6.92 21.23 -24.13
CA GLY A 94 -8.29 20.75 -24.24
C GLY A 94 -8.95 20.43 -22.90
N ASN A 95 -10.26 20.23 -22.95
CA ASN A 95 -11.10 19.78 -21.82
C ASN A 95 -11.60 18.32 -21.99
N SER A 96 -11.14 17.62 -23.03
CA SER A 96 -11.51 16.22 -23.29
C SER A 96 -10.60 15.24 -22.53
N PHE A 97 -11.21 14.31 -21.80
CA PHE A 97 -10.50 13.25 -21.07
C PHE A 97 -10.02 12.16 -22.03
N ASN A 98 -8.77 11.74 -21.87
CA ASN A 98 -8.26 10.54 -22.54
C ASN A 98 -8.70 9.29 -21.78
N ARG A 99 -9.82 8.70 -22.23
CA ARG A 99 -10.42 7.54 -21.57
C ARG A 99 -9.50 6.32 -21.53
N GLU A 100 -8.76 6.04 -22.60
CA GLU A 100 -7.84 4.88 -22.64
C GLU A 100 -6.60 5.12 -21.77
N GLY A 101 -6.16 6.37 -21.58
CA GLY A 101 -5.08 6.72 -20.65
C GLY A 101 -5.48 6.60 -19.18
N TYR A 102 -6.72 6.98 -18.85
CA TYR A 102 -7.23 6.93 -17.47
C TYR A 102 -7.78 5.55 -17.07
N PHE A 103 -8.42 4.83 -18.00
CA PHE A 103 -8.96 3.49 -17.80
C PHE A 103 -8.38 2.50 -18.81
N PRO A 104 -7.07 2.19 -18.73
CA PRO A 104 -6.43 1.29 -19.68
C PRO A 104 -6.99 -0.13 -19.58
N ARG A 105 -6.89 -0.89 -20.67
CA ARG A 105 -7.33 -2.29 -20.69
C ARG A 105 -6.32 -3.20 -19.97
N PRO A 106 -6.78 -4.30 -19.35
CA PRO A 106 -5.88 -5.30 -18.79
C PRO A 106 -4.97 -5.96 -19.87
N PRO A 107 -3.70 -6.29 -19.56
CA PRO A 107 -2.99 -5.89 -18.35
C PRO A 107 -2.74 -4.38 -18.34
N GLU A 108 -3.13 -3.72 -17.26
CA GLU A 108 -2.99 -2.28 -17.12
C GLU A 108 -1.49 -1.90 -17.13
N PRO A 109 -1.06 -0.91 -17.94
CA PRO A 109 0.30 -0.39 -17.88
C PRO A 109 0.46 0.54 -16.66
N GLU A 110 1.70 0.91 -16.35
CA GLU A 110 1.97 1.99 -15.39
C GLU A 110 1.49 3.35 -15.96
N ASN A 111 0.27 3.75 -15.60
CA ASN A 111 -0.39 4.94 -16.14
C ASN A 111 -0.41 6.16 -15.19
N ALA A 112 0.06 5.99 -13.95
CA ALA A 112 0.14 7.06 -12.96
C ALA A 112 1.41 6.99 -12.09
N TRP A 113 1.65 8.06 -11.34
CA TRP A 113 2.52 8.05 -10.17
C TRP A 113 1.68 8.24 -8.92
N LEU A 114 1.96 7.46 -7.87
CA LEU A 114 1.54 7.82 -6.52
C LEU A 114 2.48 8.92 -6.02
N LYS A 115 1.91 10.07 -5.65
CA LYS A 115 2.63 11.26 -5.20
C LYS A 115 2.29 11.56 -3.75
N ALA A 116 3.26 12.02 -2.98
CA ALA A 116 3.07 12.62 -1.66
C ALA A 116 3.30 14.14 -1.76
N ILE A 117 2.45 14.93 -1.12
CA ILE A 117 2.56 16.39 -1.09
C ILE A 117 2.36 16.91 0.33
N THR A 118 3.09 17.97 0.68
CA THR A 118 3.13 18.52 2.03
C THR A 118 2.80 20.00 2.05
N SER A 119 2.47 20.48 3.25
CA SER A 119 2.46 21.90 3.59
C SER A 119 3.18 22.10 4.92
N ASP A 120 4.22 22.94 4.91
CA ASP A 120 5.06 23.27 6.07
C ASP A 120 4.61 24.55 6.80
N ASP A 121 3.69 25.31 6.19
CA ASP A 121 3.27 26.64 6.63
C ASP A 121 1.81 26.68 7.13
N GLY A 122 1.25 25.50 7.40
CA GLY A 122 -0.11 25.39 7.91
C GLY A 122 -1.17 25.61 6.84
N GLY A 123 -0.85 25.27 5.59
CA GLY A 123 -1.75 25.30 4.43
C GLY A 123 -1.80 26.63 3.68
N ASP A 124 -0.83 27.52 3.90
CA ASP A 124 -0.70 28.77 3.14
C ASP A 124 -0.06 28.48 1.76
N SER A 125 0.74 27.42 1.63
CA SER A 125 1.26 26.90 0.37
C SER A 125 1.39 25.37 0.36
N LEU A 126 1.54 24.81 -0.85
CA LEU A 126 1.83 23.39 -1.09
C LEU A 126 3.25 23.26 -1.67
N ASN A 127 4.03 22.33 -1.10
CA ASN A 127 5.37 22.01 -1.60
C ASN A 127 5.33 21.22 -2.91
N GLU A 128 6.49 21.06 -3.56
CA GLU A 128 6.60 20.16 -4.70
C GLU A 128 6.37 18.69 -4.27
N PRO A 129 5.56 17.92 -5.02
CA PRO A 129 5.23 16.55 -4.67
C PRO A 129 6.38 15.59 -4.95
N VAL A 130 6.62 14.68 -4.00
CA VAL A 130 7.60 13.59 -4.10
C VAL A 130 6.91 12.35 -4.68
N THR A 131 7.61 11.61 -5.55
CA THR A 131 7.12 10.31 -6.04
C THR A 131 7.28 9.23 -4.99
N VAL A 132 6.18 8.56 -4.63
CA VAL A 132 6.17 7.37 -3.77
C VAL A 132 6.46 6.12 -4.61
N SER A 133 5.75 5.96 -5.74
CA SER A 133 5.89 4.81 -6.64
C SER A 133 5.28 5.11 -8.01
N GLY A 134 5.74 4.42 -9.06
CA GLY A 134 4.93 4.20 -10.25
C GLY A 134 3.66 3.41 -9.89
N TRP A 135 2.54 3.65 -10.56
CA TRP A 135 1.25 3.08 -10.21
C TRP A 135 0.50 2.59 -11.45
N HIS A 136 0.04 1.34 -11.38
CA HIS A 136 -0.87 0.72 -12.34
C HIS A 136 -2.27 0.82 -11.74
N ILE A 137 -2.99 1.89 -12.06
CA ILE A 137 -4.32 2.12 -11.48
C ILE A 137 -5.27 1.01 -11.94
N PRO A 138 -5.97 0.30 -11.03
CA PRO A 138 -6.93 -0.72 -11.42
C PRO A 138 -8.10 -0.11 -12.20
N ASN A 139 -8.50 -0.80 -13.27
CA ASN A 139 -9.62 -0.36 -14.09
C ASN A 139 -10.95 -0.64 -13.39
N LEU A 140 -11.64 0.44 -13.00
CA LEU A 140 -12.93 0.40 -12.31
C LEU A 140 -14.00 -0.41 -13.08
N TYR A 141 -14.00 -0.37 -14.41
CA TYR A 141 -15.03 -1.03 -15.22
C TYR A 141 -14.81 -2.52 -15.42
N SER A 142 -13.56 -2.95 -15.59
CA SER A 142 -13.25 -4.37 -15.83
C SER A 142 -13.07 -5.18 -14.55
N ARG A 143 -12.69 -4.51 -13.45
CA ARG A 143 -12.36 -5.16 -12.17
C ARG A 143 -13.33 -4.84 -11.04
N TYR A 144 -14.20 -3.85 -11.21
CA TYR A 144 -14.98 -3.25 -10.11
C TYR A 144 -14.05 -2.92 -8.94
N SER A 145 -12.97 -2.20 -9.23
CA SER A 145 -11.92 -1.89 -8.25
C SER A 145 -11.69 -0.39 -8.14
N ILE A 146 -11.73 0.10 -6.91
CA ILE A 146 -11.56 1.52 -6.55
C ILE A 146 -10.10 1.71 -6.19
N TYR A 147 -9.50 2.77 -6.74
CA TYR A 147 -8.07 2.97 -6.68
C TYR A 147 -7.62 3.96 -5.60
N ASP A 148 -8.43 4.20 -4.57
CA ASP A 148 -8.07 5.24 -3.61
C ASP A 148 -6.90 4.81 -2.69
N PRO A 149 -5.89 5.68 -2.52
CA PRO A 149 -4.83 5.46 -1.56
C PRO A 149 -5.22 5.95 -0.16
N ALA A 150 -4.47 5.53 0.86
CA ALA A 150 -4.54 6.06 2.21
C ALA A 150 -3.14 6.28 2.77
N VAL A 151 -3.03 7.17 3.76
CA VAL A 151 -1.76 7.47 4.44
C VAL A 151 -1.94 7.56 5.95
N ALA A 152 -0.95 7.08 6.70
CA ALA A 152 -0.85 7.24 8.14
C ALA A 152 0.52 7.78 8.53
N VAL A 153 0.58 8.40 9.71
CA VAL A 153 1.81 8.80 10.38
C VAL A 153 1.88 8.10 11.74
N ASP A 154 3.06 7.64 12.13
CA ASP A 154 3.31 7.23 13.50
C ASP A 154 3.40 8.46 14.41
N GLY A 155 2.30 8.74 15.10
CA GLY A 155 2.20 9.81 16.10
C GLY A 155 2.59 9.36 17.52
N SER A 156 3.04 8.13 17.72
CA SER A 156 3.49 7.64 19.03
C SER A 156 4.82 8.28 19.44
N ASP A 157 5.15 8.17 20.73
CA ASP A 157 6.47 8.56 21.25
C ASP A 157 7.52 7.45 21.05
N GLY A 158 7.22 6.44 20.22
CA GLY A 158 8.08 5.29 19.96
C GLY A 158 9.21 5.58 18.95
N GLY A 159 10.01 4.53 18.66
CA GLY A 159 11.19 4.62 17.80
C GLY A 159 10.90 4.90 16.31
N PHE A 160 9.62 4.94 15.91
CA PHE A 160 9.21 5.22 14.54
C PHE A 160 8.45 6.54 14.40
N ARG A 161 8.44 7.39 15.44
CA ARG A 161 7.77 8.70 15.43
C ARG A 161 8.03 9.50 14.14
N ASP A 162 6.97 10.07 13.57
CA ASP A 162 6.93 10.76 12.26
C ASP A 162 7.23 9.89 11.03
N ARG A 163 7.31 8.56 11.17
CA ARG A 163 7.33 7.65 10.02
C ARG A 163 5.98 7.66 9.33
N LEU A 164 5.99 7.73 8.00
CA LEU A 164 4.78 7.75 7.18
C LEU A 164 4.59 6.40 6.48
N TYR A 165 3.32 6.07 6.22
CA TYR A 165 2.90 4.83 5.55
C TYR A 165 1.86 5.17 4.51
N ALA A 166 2.15 4.94 3.23
CA ALA A 166 1.19 5.05 2.15
C ALA A 166 0.75 3.65 1.72
N VAL A 167 -0.56 3.42 1.61
CA VAL A 167 -1.15 2.20 1.08
C VAL A 167 -2.03 2.49 -0.12
N TRP A 168 -2.00 1.62 -1.11
CA TRP A 168 -2.82 1.78 -2.31
C TRP A 168 -3.10 0.43 -3.00
N PRO A 169 -4.21 0.32 -3.72
CA PRO A 169 -4.48 -0.81 -4.61
C PRO A 169 -3.70 -0.67 -5.93
N ASP A 170 -3.05 -1.73 -6.41
CA ASP A 170 -2.22 -1.71 -7.61
C ASP A 170 -2.48 -2.91 -8.52
N ALA A 171 -2.59 -2.65 -9.83
CA ALA A 171 -2.93 -3.64 -10.85
C ALA A 171 -1.74 -4.30 -11.56
N ARG A 172 -0.49 -3.96 -11.19
CA ARG A 172 0.73 -4.37 -11.91
C ARG A 172 0.90 -5.89 -12.06
N PHE A 173 0.20 -6.66 -11.25
CA PHE A 173 0.30 -8.12 -11.22
C PHE A 173 -0.94 -8.83 -11.76
N GLY A 174 -1.81 -8.12 -12.50
CA GLY A 174 -2.96 -8.68 -13.20
C GLY A 174 -4.21 -8.92 -12.35
N GLY A 175 -4.12 -8.82 -11.02
CA GLY A 175 -5.23 -8.62 -10.07
C GLY A 175 -5.13 -7.23 -9.47
N THR A 176 -5.85 -6.91 -8.40
CA THR A 176 -5.55 -5.72 -7.58
C THR A 176 -4.96 -6.17 -6.26
N ASP A 177 -3.73 -5.77 -5.97
CA ASP A 177 -3.04 -6.05 -4.70
C ASP A 177 -2.92 -4.79 -3.86
N ILE A 178 -2.85 -4.95 -2.54
CA ILE A 178 -2.65 -3.84 -1.62
C ILE A 178 -1.16 -3.67 -1.38
N LEU A 179 -0.61 -2.56 -1.88
CA LEU A 179 0.79 -2.20 -1.69
C LEU A 179 0.93 -1.25 -0.51
N LEU A 180 2.09 -1.31 0.14
CA LEU A 180 2.54 -0.36 1.15
C LEU A 180 3.94 0.15 0.83
N SER A 181 4.16 1.44 1.02
CA SER A 181 5.49 2.06 1.08
C SER A 181 5.58 2.95 2.32
N SER A 182 6.77 3.02 2.91
CA SER A 182 7.02 3.82 4.11
C SER A 182 8.10 4.86 3.88
N SER A 183 8.04 5.96 4.64
CA SER A 183 9.05 7.00 4.65
C SER A 183 9.54 7.25 6.06
N ALA A 184 10.85 7.03 6.28
CA ALA A 184 11.51 7.25 7.57
C ALA A 184 12.07 8.67 7.73
N ASP A 185 11.97 9.52 6.70
CA ASP A 185 12.55 10.86 6.63
C ASP A 185 11.48 11.94 6.37
N ARG A 186 10.28 11.71 6.90
CA ARG A 186 9.13 12.65 6.88
C ARG A 186 8.64 12.99 5.48
N GLY A 187 8.67 12.02 4.57
CA GLY A 187 8.07 12.09 3.23
C GLY A 187 9.04 12.50 2.12
N GLN A 188 10.34 12.66 2.42
CA GLN A 188 11.36 13.07 1.46
C GLN A 188 11.76 11.91 0.54
N THR A 189 11.89 10.70 1.08
CA THR A 189 12.11 9.48 0.32
C THR A 189 11.19 8.36 0.81
N TRP A 190 10.90 7.41 -0.09
CA TRP A 190 9.94 6.32 0.15
C TRP A 190 10.59 4.98 -0.17
N SER A 191 10.28 3.96 0.62
CA SER A 191 10.79 2.60 0.42
C SER A 191 10.25 1.98 -0.86
N ALA A 192 10.94 0.96 -1.37
CA ALA A 192 10.35 0.07 -2.38
C ALA A 192 9.00 -0.47 -1.85
N PRO A 193 7.93 -0.51 -2.67
CA PRO A 193 6.64 -1.01 -2.24
C PRO A 193 6.69 -2.51 -1.92
N ILE A 194 5.95 -2.93 -0.89
CA ILE A 194 5.72 -4.33 -0.54
C ILE A 194 4.23 -4.68 -0.69
N VAL A 195 3.92 -5.95 -0.96
CA VAL A 195 2.54 -6.45 -0.99
C VAL A 195 2.08 -6.80 0.44
N VAL A 196 0.91 -6.29 0.84
CA VAL A 196 0.35 -6.47 2.18
C VAL A 196 -0.64 -7.63 2.24
N ASN A 197 -1.50 -7.79 1.21
CA ASN A 197 -2.37 -8.97 1.12
C ASN A 197 -1.51 -10.24 1.07
N ASP A 198 -2.01 -11.30 1.70
CA ASP A 198 -1.30 -12.54 1.95
C ASP A 198 -1.96 -13.75 1.29
N ASP A 199 -2.86 -13.52 0.33
CA ASP A 199 -3.40 -14.58 -0.50
C ASP A 199 -2.37 -15.11 -1.48
N ARG A 200 -2.44 -16.40 -1.74
CA ARG A 200 -1.61 -17.03 -2.74
C ARG A 200 -2.20 -16.77 -4.12
N ARG A 201 -1.43 -16.08 -4.96
CA ARG A 201 -1.73 -15.87 -6.39
C ARG A 201 -2.29 -17.13 -7.06
N PRO A 202 -3.42 -17.05 -7.79
CA PRO A 202 -3.87 -18.14 -8.65
C PRO A 202 -2.90 -18.41 -9.81
N LEU A 203 -2.84 -19.65 -10.28
CA LEU A 203 -2.12 -19.97 -11.51
C LEU A 203 -2.92 -19.51 -12.73
N PRO A 204 -2.26 -18.99 -13.79
CA PRO A 204 -2.92 -18.81 -15.07
C PRO A 204 -3.60 -20.11 -15.56
N PRO A 205 -4.77 -20.02 -16.23
CA PRO A 205 -5.47 -18.80 -16.64
C PRO A 205 -6.41 -18.24 -15.55
N ALA A 206 -6.41 -18.79 -14.33
CA ALA A 206 -7.29 -18.31 -13.28
C ALA A 206 -6.96 -16.84 -12.95
N PRO A 207 -7.96 -15.97 -12.90
CA PRO A 207 -7.73 -14.56 -12.67
C PRO A 207 -7.32 -14.31 -11.22
N ALA A 208 -6.34 -13.43 -11.02
CA ALA A 208 -6.02 -12.94 -9.68
C ALA A 208 -7.21 -12.13 -9.10
N PRO A 209 -7.43 -12.20 -7.77
CA PRO A 209 -8.48 -11.43 -7.11
C PRO A 209 -8.24 -9.92 -7.19
N ASN A 210 -9.29 -9.15 -6.90
CA ASN A 210 -9.22 -7.68 -6.82
C ASN A 210 -9.48 -7.25 -5.37
N HIS A 211 -8.42 -6.90 -4.63
CA HIS A 211 -8.51 -6.31 -3.30
C HIS A 211 -8.77 -4.81 -3.39
N LEU A 212 -9.57 -4.27 -2.45
CA LEU A 212 -10.13 -2.92 -2.55
C LEU A 212 -9.96 -2.11 -1.27
N LEU A 213 -10.07 -0.79 -1.43
CA LEU A 213 -10.22 0.20 -0.36
C LEU A 213 -9.29 -0.06 0.83
N PRO A 214 -7.96 -0.03 0.61
CA PRO A 214 -7.05 -0.16 1.73
C PRO A 214 -7.17 1.04 2.66
N ALA A 215 -6.99 0.79 3.95
CA ALA A 215 -6.83 1.82 4.97
C ALA A 215 -5.66 1.47 5.87
N VAL A 216 -5.00 2.49 6.43
CA VAL A 216 -3.83 2.33 7.30
C VAL A 216 -3.95 3.26 8.50
N ALA A 217 -3.53 2.78 9.67
CA ALA A 217 -3.42 3.57 10.88
C ALA A 217 -2.25 3.08 11.74
N VAL A 218 -1.76 3.95 12.61
CA VAL A 218 -0.75 3.62 13.61
C VAL A 218 -1.31 3.92 14.98
N ASN A 219 -1.18 2.99 15.93
CA ASN A 219 -1.64 3.19 17.30
C ASN A 219 -0.57 3.82 18.21
N ASN A 220 -0.93 4.12 19.45
CA ASN A 220 -0.03 4.71 20.46
C ASN A 220 1.19 3.84 20.83
N ALA A 221 1.20 2.56 20.45
CA ALA A 221 2.31 1.63 20.66
C ALA A 221 3.20 1.47 19.41
N GLY A 222 2.99 2.31 18.38
CA GLY A 222 3.72 2.27 17.10
C GLY A 222 3.33 1.11 16.18
N VAL A 223 2.29 0.33 16.53
CA VAL A 223 1.82 -0.78 15.69
C VAL A 223 1.15 -0.21 14.45
N VAL A 224 1.56 -0.68 13.28
CA VAL A 224 0.95 -0.30 12.00
C VAL A 224 -0.10 -1.34 11.65
N ALA A 225 -1.34 -0.92 11.41
CA ALA A 225 -2.41 -1.80 10.95
C ALA A 225 -2.86 -1.37 9.55
N VAL A 226 -3.09 -2.37 8.69
CA VAL A 226 -3.63 -2.18 7.34
C VAL A 226 -4.87 -3.05 7.19
N THR A 227 -5.98 -2.45 6.76
CA THR A 227 -7.20 -3.17 6.38
C THR A 227 -7.46 -3.06 4.89
N TRP A 228 -8.18 -4.03 4.34
CA TRP A 228 -8.68 -4.00 2.97
C TRP A 228 -9.93 -4.87 2.83
N LEU A 229 -10.65 -4.69 1.73
CA LEU A 229 -11.72 -5.57 1.32
C LEU A 229 -11.17 -6.62 0.36
N ASP A 230 -11.32 -7.86 0.78
CA ASP A 230 -10.68 -9.02 0.22
C ASP A 230 -11.66 -9.80 -0.66
N ARG A 231 -11.27 -10.06 -1.91
CA ARG A 231 -12.07 -10.83 -2.87
C ARG A 231 -11.45 -12.19 -3.21
N ARG A 232 -10.53 -12.72 -2.39
CA ARG A 232 -9.83 -13.99 -2.66
C ARG A 232 -10.78 -15.18 -2.79
N ASP A 233 -11.88 -15.16 -2.03
CA ASP A 233 -12.88 -16.23 -1.99
C ASP A 233 -14.13 -15.91 -2.86
N ALA A 234 -14.09 -14.84 -3.65
CA ALA A 234 -15.21 -14.39 -4.48
C ALA A 234 -14.98 -14.77 -5.96
N ALA A 235 -15.38 -15.98 -6.34
CA ALA A 235 -15.24 -16.47 -7.72
C ALA A 235 -16.00 -15.61 -8.75
N ASP A 236 -17.11 -14.99 -8.34
CA ASP A 236 -17.91 -14.05 -9.13
C ASP A 236 -17.30 -12.64 -9.21
N ARG A 237 -16.27 -12.36 -8.39
CA ARG A 237 -15.64 -11.06 -8.16
C ARG A 237 -16.57 -9.97 -7.62
N LEU A 238 -17.73 -10.35 -7.13
CA LEU A 238 -18.72 -9.42 -6.58
C LEU A 238 -18.63 -9.39 -5.05
N ALA A 239 -18.56 -10.55 -4.39
CA ALA A 239 -18.44 -10.63 -2.93
C ALA A 239 -17.10 -10.09 -2.39
N TRP A 240 -17.06 -9.67 -1.13
CA TRP A 240 -15.83 -9.30 -0.42
C TRP A 240 -15.95 -9.54 1.09
N GLN A 241 -14.81 -9.62 1.78
CA GLN A 241 -14.69 -9.68 3.24
C GLN A 241 -13.68 -8.66 3.74
N ALA A 242 -13.89 -8.09 4.92
CA ALA A 242 -12.90 -7.20 5.52
C ALA A 242 -11.81 -8.01 6.22
N ARG A 243 -10.54 -7.70 5.92
CA ARG A 243 -9.36 -8.28 6.57
C ARG A 243 -8.47 -7.21 7.16
N ILE A 244 -7.67 -7.59 8.15
CA ILE A 244 -6.65 -6.76 8.76
C ILE A 244 -5.33 -7.51 8.86
N ARG A 245 -4.23 -6.78 8.72
CA ARG A 245 -2.86 -7.24 8.98
C ARG A 245 -2.13 -6.18 9.79
N VAL A 246 -1.26 -6.60 10.71
CA VAL A 246 -0.52 -5.67 11.57
C VAL A 246 0.99 -5.92 11.50
N SER A 247 1.75 -4.84 11.62
CA SER A 247 3.22 -4.83 11.69
C SER A 247 3.67 -4.33 13.06
N LEU A 248 4.64 -5.04 13.62
CA LEU A 248 5.27 -4.76 14.92
C LEU A 248 6.69 -4.22 14.76
N ASP A 249 7.09 -3.82 13.56
CA ASP A 249 8.46 -3.41 13.25
C ASP A 249 8.52 -2.19 12.32
N GLY A 250 7.50 -1.35 12.40
CA GLY A 250 7.44 -0.10 11.67
C GLY A 250 7.21 -0.30 10.17
N GLY A 251 6.43 -1.31 9.80
CA GLY A 251 5.97 -1.58 8.42
C GLY A 251 6.90 -2.45 7.58
N GLU A 252 7.91 -3.10 8.16
CA GLU A 252 8.85 -3.94 7.42
C GLU A 252 8.31 -5.35 7.22
N THR A 253 7.76 -5.95 8.28
CA THR A 253 7.13 -7.28 8.24
C THR A 253 5.74 -7.21 8.86
N PHE A 254 4.89 -8.13 8.45
CA PHE A 254 3.50 -8.19 8.89
C PHE A 254 3.12 -9.60 9.34
N LEU A 255 2.39 -9.70 10.44
CA LEU A 255 1.80 -10.95 10.93
C LEU A 255 0.79 -11.50 9.91
N PRO A 256 0.42 -12.79 9.94
CA PRO A 256 -0.66 -13.31 9.09
C PRO A 256 -1.95 -12.49 9.22
N SER A 257 -2.69 -12.31 8.13
CA SER A 257 -3.94 -11.55 8.17
C SER A 257 -5.07 -12.32 8.84
N VAL A 258 -5.99 -11.59 9.47
CA VAL A 258 -7.22 -12.15 10.04
C VAL A 258 -8.45 -11.49 9.41
N MET A 259 -9.55 -12.24 9.33
CA MET A 259 -10.84 -11.68 8.94
C MET A 259 -11.40 -10.86 10.10
N VAL A 260 -11.91 -9.67 9.80
CA VAL A 260 -12.63 -8.83 10.79
C VAL A 260 -14.13 -8.81 10.56
N SER A 261 -14.59 -9.11 9.33
CA SER A 261 -16.01 -9.28 9.04
C SER A 261 -16.51 -10.66 9.43
N GLU A 262 -17.65 -10.73 10.11
CA GLU A 262 -18.31 -12.00 10.48
C GLU A 262 -18.99 -12.70 9.29
N ALA A 263 -19.24 -11.96 8.20
CA ALA A 263 -19.85 -12.46 6.98
C ALA A 263 -19.32 -11.69 5.76
N PRO A 264 -19.28 -12.32 4.56
CA PRO A 264 -19.00 -11.61 3.32
C PRO A 264 -20.17 -10.72 2.90
N ALA A 265 -19.87 -9.74 2.05
CA ALA A 265 -20.88 -9.17 1.15
C ALA A 265 -21.43 -10.27 0.23
N ARG A 266 -22.73 -10.25 -0.01
CA ARG A 266 -23.49 -11.30 -0.69
C ARG A 266 -24.13 -10.77 -1.97
N PHE A 267 -24.13 -11.62 -3.00
CA PHE A 267 -24.76 -11.39 -4.30
C PHE A 267 -25.50 -12.66 -4.70
N ASP A 268 -26.44 -13.08 -3.84
CA ASP A 268 -27.17 -14.34 -3.93
C ASP A 268 -28.66 -14.16 -4.28
N GLY A 269 -29.04 -12.95 -4.69
CA GLY A 269 -30.41 -12.55 -5.04
C GLY A 269 -31.24 -12.03 -3.86
N ARG A 270 -30.64 -11.92 -2.66
CA ARG A 270 -31.29 -11.34 -1.46
C ARG A 270 -30.87 -9.90 -1.20
N GLU A 271 -29.87 -9.41 -1.93
CA GLU A 271 -29.42 -8.03 -1.84
C GLU A 271 -30.48 -7.04 -2.32
N HIS A 272 -30.72 -6.00 -1.53
CA HIS A 272 -31.55 -4.86 -1.88
C HIS A 272 -30.72 -3.82 -2.62
N TRP A 273 -31.21 -3.43 -3.79
CA TRP A 273 -30.66 -2.33 -4.56
C TRP A 273 -31.80 -1.53 -5.21
N PRO A 274 -31.83 -0.20 -5.05
CA PRO A 274 -32.80 0.62 -5.77
C PRO A 274 -32.40 0.67 -7.26
N PRO A 275 -33.33 0.43 -8.20
CA PRO A 275 -33.04 0.62 -9.62
C PRO A 275 -32.74 2.10 -9.89
N THR A 276 -31.77 2.35 -10.76
CA THR A 276 -31.54 3.68 -11.32
C THR A 276 -32.06 3.71 -12.77
N ALA A 277 -32.37 4.92 -13.26
CA ALA A 277 -32.93 5.09 -14.58
C ALA A 277 -32.29 6.27 -15.32
N SER A 278 -32.23 6.17 -16.64
CA SER A 278 -31.81 7.25 -17.52
C SER A 278 -32.81 7.44 -18.66
N THR A 279 -33.02 8.69 -19.06
CA THR A 279 -33.87 9.07 -20.19
C THR A 279 -33.06 9.86 -21.21
N THR A 280 -33.01 9.42 -22.46
CA THR A 280 -32.32 10.12 -23.57
C THR A 280 -33.19 10.19 -24.83
N GLY A 281 -32.74 10.97 -25.82
CA GLY A 281 -33.50 11.24 -27.05
C GLY A 281 -34.55 12.33 -26.86
N GLY A 282 -35.45 12.47 -27.82
CA GLY A 282 -36.41 13.58 -27.86
C GLY A 282 -35.71 14.95 -27.91
N GLY A 283 -36.34 15.99 -27.38
CA GLY A 283 -35.77 17.35 -27.33
C GLY A 283 -34.82 17.62 -26.15
N THR A 284 -34.17 16.59 -25.57
CA THR A 284 -33.31 16.79 -24.39
C THR A 284 -31.97 17.46 -24.76
N LEU A 285 -31.45 18.29 -23.84
CA LEU A 285 -30.23 19.09 -24.03
C LEU A 285 -28.99 18.26 -24.40
N SER A 286 -28.92 17.00 -23.97
CA SER A 286 -27.75 16.13 -24.14
C SER A 286 -27.83 15.19 -25.36
N HIS A 287 -29.02 14.96 -25.93
CA HIS A 287 -29.24 14.08 -27.09
C HIS A 287 -30.42 14.59 -27.92
N GLY A 288 -30.22 15.66 -28.68
CA GLY A 288 -31.28 16.29 -29.47
C GLY A 288 -31.78 15.42 -30.63
N GLY A 289 -33.08 15.20 -30.69
CA GLY A 289 -33.78 14.43 -31.72
C GLY A 289 -33.90 12.91 -31.44
N GLY A 290 -34.73 12.22 -32.22
CA GLY A 290 -34.88 10.76 -32.16
C GLY A 290 -35.88 10.23 -31.12
N MET A 291 -36.03 8.90 -31.05
CA MET A 291 -36.94 8.22 -30.14
C MET A 291 -36.58 8.46 -28.67
N LEU A 292 -37.59 8.60 -27.82
CA LEU A 292 -37.40 8.58 -26.36
C LEU A 292 -36.88 7.20 -25.94
N ARG A 293 -35.70 7.17 -25.33
CA ARG A 293 -35.09 5.97 -24.75
C ARG A 293 -35.15 6.05 -23.24
N LEU A 294 -35.90 5.15 -22.63
CA LEU A 294 -35.92 4.95 -21.18
C LEU A 294 -35.16 3.67 -20.87
N GLN A 295 -34.23 3.73 -19.92
CA GLN A 295 -33.48 2.57 -19.44
C GLN A 295 -33.57 2.49 -17.93
N ILE A 296 -33.77 1.28 -17.42
CA ILE A 296 -33.70 0.95 -16.00
C ILE A 296 -32.55 -0.03 -15.83
N PHE A 297 -31.66 0.21 -14.88
CA PHE A 297 -30.47 -0.61 -14.67
C PHE A 297 -30.08 -0.66 -13.18
N ALA A 298 -29.36 -1.71 -12.80
CA ALA A 298 -28.71 -1.77 -11.50
C ALA A 298 -27.53 -0.78 -11.46
N PRO A 299 -27.40 0.07 -10.43
CA PRO A 299 -26.28 0.99 -10.35
C PRO A 299 -24.96 0.25 -10.12
N ILE A 300 -23.85 0.80 -10.64
CA ILE A 300 -22.51 0.21 -10.47
C ILE A 300 -22.14 -0.01 -8.99
N HIS A 301 -22.66 0.83 -8.09
CA HIS A 301 -22.45 0.76 -6.65
C HIS A 301 -23.07 -0.47 -5.99
N VAL A 302 -23.92 -1.23 -6.67
CA VAL A 302 -24.33 -2.57 -6.19
C VAL A 302 -23.11 -3.47 -6.13
N TYR A 303 -22.24 -3.43 -7.14
CA TYR A 303 -21.08 -4.31 -7.30
C TYR A 303 -19.82 -3.79 -6.60
N LEU A 304 -19.94 -2.70 -5.85
CA LEU A 304 -18.85 -2.03 -5.17
C LEU A 304 -19.22 -1.75 -3.71
N PRO A 305 -18.24 -1.74 -2.79
CA PRO A 305 -18.45 -1.32 -1.40
C PRO A 305 -18.69 0.19 -1.22
N GLY A 306 -18.86 0.96 -2.31
CA GLY A 306 -18.77 2.43 -2.30
C GLY A 306 -17.33 2.92 -2.26
N ASP A 307 -17.11 4.24 -2.17
CA ASP A 307 -15.77 4.85 -2.27
C ASP A 307 -15.03 4.95 -0.92
N TYR A 308 -15.58 4.40 0.16
CA TYR A 308 -15.10 4.65 1.52
C TYR A 308 -14.98 3.38 2.37
N ALA A 309 -13.77 3.18 2.89
CA ALA A 309 -13.47 2.39 4.06
C ALA A 309 -12.40 3.15 4.87
N GLY A 310 -12.21 2.79 6.14
CA GLY A 310 -11.25 3.50 6.98
C GLY A 310 -10.84 2.72 8.21
N LEU A 311 -9.81 3.23 8.87
CA LEU A 311 -9.20 2.63 10.03
C LEU A 311 -8.72 3.75 10.95
N ALA A 312 -9.17 3.73 12.21
CA ALA A 312 -8.69 4.63 13.24
C ALA A 312 -8.05 3.82 14.38
N ALA A 313 -7.11 4.42 15.10
CA ALA A 313 -6.63 3.90 16.38
C ALA A 313 -7.10 4.86 17.48
N ASP A 314 -7.65 4.33 18.56
CA ASP A 314 -8.03 5.14 19.72
C ASP A 314 -6.85 5.37 20.68
N ARG A 315 -7.11 6.17 21.72
CA ARG A 315 -6.12 6.51 22.76
C ARG A 315 -5.61 5.31 23.56
N ASP A 316 -6.35 4.20 23.60
CA ASP A 316 -6.00 2.97 24.31
C ASP A 316 -5.23 2.01 23.40
N GLY A 317 -5.04 2.39 22.13
CA GLY A 317 -4.31 1.62 21.14
C GLY A 317 -5.15 0.60 20.39
N ILE A 318 -6.48 0.61 20.56
CA ILE A 318 -7.42 -0.27 19.88
C ILE A 318 -7.68 0.28 18.48
N PHE A 319 -7.62 -0.60 17.48
CA PHE A 319 -7.99 -0.26 16.12
C PHE A 319 -9.49 -0.44 15.89
N HIS A 320 -10.07 0.53 15.18
CA HIS A 320 -11.47 0.59 14.78
C HIS A 320 -11.56 0.70 13.25
N PRO A 321 -11.42 -0.42 12.51
CA PRO A 321 -11.77 -0.44 11.10
C PRO A 321 -13.27 -0.22 10.91
N TYR A 322 -13.64 0.41 9.81
CA TYR A 322 -15.00 0.33 9.28
C TYR A 322 -14.97 -0.08 7.81
N TRP A 323 -16.02 -0.80 7.41
CA TRP A 323 -16.24 -1.21 6.03
C TRP A 323 -17.72 -1.22 5.71
N ILE A 324 -18.03 -1.34 4.42
CA ILE A 324 -19.40 -1.50 3.93
C ILE A 324 -19.57 -2.94 3.45
N ASP A 325 -20.59 -3.62 3.94
CA ASP A 325 -21.07 -4.88 3.39
C ASP A 325 -22.61 -4.95 3.47
N ASN A 326 -23.19 -5.96 2.83
CA ASN A 326 -24.63 -6.13 2.69
C ASN A 326 -25.14 -7.45 3.32
N ARG A 327 -24.51 -7.94 4.40
CA ARG A 327 -24.89 -9.22 5.03
C ARG A 327 -26.35 -9.32 5.49
N THR A 328 -27.02 -8.19 5.66
CA THR A 328 -28.43 -8.04 6.05
C THR A 328 -29.37 -7.84 4.85
N GLY A 329 -28.84 -7.82 3.63
CA GLY A 329 -29.53 -7.45 2.41
C GLY A 329 -29.31 -5.98 2.02
N TRP A 330 -28.96 -5.08 2.95
CA TRP A 330 -28.69 -3.66 2.64
C TRP A 330 -27.21 -3.33 2.84
N HIS A 331 -26.63 -2.50 1.97
CA HIS A 331 -25.30 -1.95 2.22
C HIS A 331 -25.31 -1.10 3.50
N GLN A 332 -24.56 -1.54 4.50
CA GLN A 332 -24.48 -0.91 5.82
C GLN A 332 -23.01 -0.76 6.23
N VAL A 333 -22.75 0.21 7.09
CA VAL A 333 -21.45 0.38 7.72
C VAL A 333 -21.32 -0.58 8.89
N TRP A 334 -20.23 -1.34 8.91
CA TRP A 334 -19.84 -2.24 9.98
C TRP A 334 -18.49 -1.82 10.56
N THR A 335 -18.25 -2.17 11.81
CA THR A 335 -16.98 -1.92 12.50
C THR A 335 -16.66 -3.07 13.45
N ALA A 336 -15.41 -3.15 13.87
CA ALA A 336 -14.94 -4.08 14.88
C ALA A 336 -13.86 -3.39 15.73
N ALA A 337 -13.70 -3.83 16.97
CA ALA A 337 -12.56 -3.45 17.80
C ALA A 337 -11.46 -4.50 17.65
N VAL A 338 -10.25 -4.09 17.28
CA VAL A 338 -9.09 -4.97 17.12
C VAL A 338 -7.99 -4.53 18.07
N SER A 339 -7.68 -5.39 19.05
CA SER A 339 -6.62 -5.16 20.02
C SER A 339 -5.34 -5.91 19.65
N VAL A 340 -4.20 -5.26 19.82
CA VAL A 340 -2.88 -5.87 19.62
C VAL A 340 -2.09 -5.75 20.92
N ALA A 341 -1.75 -6.89 21.53
CA ALA A 341 -1.09 -6.92 22.84
C ALA A 341 0.41 -6.51 22.79
N ALA A 342 1.00 -6.46 21.60
CA ALA A 342 2.41 -6.15 21.39
C ALA A 342 2.62 -4.67 21.04
N LYS A 343 3.81 -4.16 21.36
CA LYS A 343 4.32 -2.85 20.90
C LYS A 343 5.19 -3.02 19.67
N ALA A 344 5.30 -1.99 18.85
CA ALA A 344 6.26 -2.00 17.75
C ALA A 344 7.69 -1.78 18.25
N ILE A 345 8.63 -2.50 17.65
CA ILE A 345 10.05 -2.50 18.02
C ILE A 345 10.88 -2.42 16.74
N LYS A 346 11.89 -1.53 16.71
CA LYS A 346 12.85 -1.46 15.59
C LYS A 346 13.42 -2.84 15.30
N ASN A 347 13.42 -3.26 14.03
CA ASN A 347 13.88 -4.57 13.59
C ASN A 347 13.10 -5.78 14.19
N GLY A 348 11.96 -5.55 14.83
CA GLY A 348 10.99 -6.56 15.26
C GLY A 348 11.16 -7.17 16.65
N THR A 349 12.35 -7.08 17.25
CA THR A 349 12.63 -7.66 18.58
C THR A 349 13.64 -6.81 19.36
N GLU A 350 13.61 -6.90 20.69
CA GLU A 350 14.49 -6.09 21.57
C GLU A 350 15.99 -6.34 21.33
N ASP A 351 16.38 -7.58 20.98
CA ASP A 351 17.77 -7.94 20.69
C ASP A 351 18.27 -7.34 19.37
N LEU A 352 17.37 -7.05 18.42
CA LEU A 352 17.69 -6.44 17.13
C LEU A 352 17.52 -4.91 17.14
N ALA A 353 16.79 -4.35 18.10
CA ALA A 353 16.42 -2.94 18.13
C ALA A 353 17.63 -1.98 18.13
N ALA A 354 18.72 -2.38 18.78
CA ALA A 354 19.95 -1.61 18.85
C ALA A 354 20.83 -1.72 17.59
N LEU A 355 20.47 -2.57 16.61
CA LEU A 355 21.24 -2.78 15.40
C LEU A 355 20.84 -1.81 14.28
N ASP A 356 21.83 -1.46 13.47
CA ASP A 356 21.71 -0.62 12.29
C ASP A 356 21.57 -1.46 11.03
N ASP A 357 21.00 -0.86 9.99
CA ASP A 357 20.90 -1.48 8.68
C ASP A 357 22.23 -1.37 7.93
N LEU A 358 22.92 -2.51 7.79
CA LEU A 358 24.17 -2.66 7.03
C LEU A 358 23.93 -3.13 5.59
N THR A 359 22.68 -3.32 5.17
CA THR A 359 22.34 -3.77 3.81
C THR A 359 23.00 -2.92 2.71
N PRO A 360 23.05 -1.57 2.81
CA PRO A 360 23.73 -0.74 1.79
C PRO A 360 25.24 -0.97 1.68
N MET A 361 25.86 -1.57 2.69
CA MET A 361 27.30 -1.82 2.80
C MET A 361 27.66 -3.31 2.65
N THR A 362 26.68 -4.16 2.35
CA THR A 362 26.87 -5.61 2.32
C THR A 362 26.18 -6.25 1.12
N THR A 363 26.60 -7.48 0.82
CA THR A 363 25.92 -8.35 -0.14
C THR A 363 26.06 -9.82 0.28
N LEU A 364 25.14 -10.67 -0.19
CA LEU A 364 25.22 -12.12 -0.03
C LEU A 364 25.76 -12.73 -1.33
N GLU A 365 27.00 -13.21 -1.29
CA GLU A 365 27.62 -13.88 -2.43
C GLU A 365 27.26 -15.36 -2.45
N ARG A 366 26.48 -15.79 -3.45
CA ARG A 366 26.12 -17.20 -3.65
C ARG A 366 27.36 -18.02 -3.99
N GLN A 367 27.60 -19.08 -3.20
CA GLN A 367 28.61 -20.10 -3.45
C GLN A 367 28.01 -21.29 -4.21
N SER A 368 26.85 -21.77 -3.75
CA SER A 368 26.14 -22.88 -4.37
C SER A 368 24.63 -22.76 -4.15
N SER A 369 23.88 -23.50 -4.95
CA SER A 369 22.42 -23.61 -4.87
C SER A 369 22.03 -25.04 -5.23
N ASP A 370 21.20 -25.66 -4.40
CA ASP A 370 20.69 -27.01 -4.62
C ASP A 370 19.17 -27.05 -4.36
N TYR A 371 18.47 -27.93 -5.08
CA TYR A 371 17.06 -28.19 -4.84
C TYR A 371 16.79 -29.68 -4.83
N ASP A 372 16.51 -30.21 -3.64
CA ASP A 372 16.02 -31.56 -3.48
C ASP A 372 14.52 -31.59 -3.78
N ARG A 373 14.17 -32.18 -4.94
CA ARG A 373 12.78 -32.34 -5.39
C ARG A 373 11.97 -33.25 -4.47
N ALA A 374 12.56 -34.33 -3.95
CA ALA A 374 11.88 -35.30 -3.11
C ALA A 374 11.61 -34.71 -1.72
N ALA A 375 12.60 -34.01 -1.15
CA ALA A 375 12.43 -33.29 0.10
C ALA A 375 11.76 -31.92 -0.09
N GLN A 376 11.47 -31.47 -1.31
CA GLN A 376 10.98 -30.12 -1.62
C GLN A 376 11.74 -29.02 -0.87
N THR A 377 13.07 -29.11 -0.85
CA THR A 377 13.93 -28.23 -0.06
C THR A 377 14.93 -27.54 -0.96
N ALA A 378 14.93 -26.21 -0.97
CA ALA A 378 15.92 -25.39 -1.63
C ALA A 378 16.98 -24.96 -0.61
N THR A 379 18.26 -25.20 -0.93
CA THR A 379 19.39 -24.82 -0.09
C THR A 379 20.29 -23.86 -0.84
N LEU A 380 20.58 -22.72 -0.23
CA LEU A 380 21.50 -21.72 -0.76
C LEU A 380 22.70 -21.61 0.18
N THR A 381 23.91 -21.84 -0.33
CA THR A 381 25.13 -21.56 0.43
C THR A 381 25.65 -20.19 0.01
N VAL A 382 25.82 -19.30 0.97
CA VAL A 382 26.20 -17.90 0.73
C VAL A 382 27.34 -17.47 1.66
N ARG A 383 28.00 -16.36 1.30
CA ARG A 383 28.91 -15.63 2.18
C ARG A 383 28.40 -14.20 2.34
N LEU A 384 28.50 -13.64 3.55
CA LEU A 384 28.23 -12.23 3.78
C LEU A 384 29.50 -11.44 3.46
N LYS A 385 29.43 -10.56 2.47
CA LYS A 385 30.55 -9.72 2.05
C LYS A 385 30.32 -8.26 2.40
N ASN A 386 31.36 -7.61 2.89
CA ASN A 386 31.41 -6.16 3.04
C ASN A 386 31.79 -5.51 1.70
N THR A 387 30.89 -4.72 1.13
CA THR A 387 31.09 -4.00 -0.14
C THR A 387 31.54 -2.56 0.07
N SER A 388 31.61 -2.09 1.32
CA SER A 388 32.05 -0.74 1.65
C SER A 388 33.58 -0.65 1.82
N ALA A 389 34.08 0.59 1.87
CA ALA A 389 35.48 0.89 2.15
C ALA A 389 35.81 0.86 3.66
N LYS A 390 34.81 0.80 4.54
CA LYS A 390 34.99 0.80 6.00
C LYS A 390 34.85 -0.63 6.54
N PRO A 391 35.62 -1.01 7.58
CA PRO A 391 35.39 -2.28 8.25
C PRO A 391 34.04 -2.26 8.98
N LEU A 392 33.33 -3.39 8.95
CA LEU A 392 32.07 -3.59 9.66
C LEU A 392 32.31 -4.46 10.89
N ALA A 393 31.72 -4.09 12.03
CA ALA A 393 31.82 -4.85 13.27
C ALA A 393 30.52 -5.61 13.54
N GLY A 394 30.66 -6.82 14.08
CA GLY A 394 29.54 -7.63 14.51
C GLY A 394 28.78 -7.03 15.71
N PRO A 395 27.63 -7.62 16.07
CA PRO A 395 27.06 -8.84 15.49
C PRO A 395 26.56 -8.66 14.05
N PHE A 396 26.41 -9.76 13.32
CA PHE A 396 25.85 -9.79 11.97
C PHE A 396 24.62 -10.68 11.95
N LYS A 397 23.46 -10.08 11.66
CA LYS A 397 22.17 -10.79 11.60
C LYS A 397 21.57 -10.58 10.21
N VAL A 398 21.22 -11.65 9.53
CA VAL A 398 20.43 -11.58 8.29
C VAL A 398 18.97 -11.77 8.66
N ARG A 399 18.13 -10.77 8.43
CA ARG A 399 16.70 -10.79 8.76
C ARG A 399 15.87 -10.86 7.49
N LEU A 400 15.04 -11.89 7.35
CA LEU A 400 14.10 -12.02 6.24
C LEU A 400 12.95 -11.01 6.41
N ILE A 401 12.68 -10.25 5.37
CA ILE A 401 11.58 -9.29 5.31
C ILE A 401 10.37 -9.91 4.61
N SER A 402 10.58 -10.50 3.44
CA SER A 402 9.51 -11.21 2.72
C SER A 402 10.08 -12.30 1.82
N VAL A 403 9.21 -13.25 1.47
CA VAL A 403 9.48 -14.24 0.43
C VAL A 403 8.31 -14.29 -0.54
N GLU A 404 8.62 -14.28 -1.84
CA GLU A 404 7.63 -14.44 -2.92
C GLU A 404 7.94 -15.73 -3.68
N SER A 405 6.91 -16.43 -4.17
CA SER A 405 7.11 -17.63 -4.98
C SER A 405 5.96 -17.82 -5.96
N ASP A 406 6.29 -18.19 -7.19
CA ASP A 406 5.29 -18.47 -8.24
C ASP A 406 4.70 -19.87 -8.08
N VAL A 407 5.45 -20.78 -7.44
CA VAL A 407 5.17 -22.22 -7.48
C VAL A 407 4.84 -22.81 -6.12
N ALA A 408 5.19 -22.19 -4.99
CA ALA A 408 5.07 -22.81 -3.68
C ALA A 408 4.71 -21.80 -2.58
N ASN A 409 4.28 -22.32 -1.44
CA ASN A 409 4.40 -21.61 -0.16
C ASN A 409 5.81 -21.89 0.37
N VAL A 410 6.55 -20.87 0.80
CA VAL A 410 7.97 -21.02 1.20
C VAL A 410 8.12 -20.80 2.70
N ASP A 411 8.62 -21.81 3.39
CA ASP A 411 8.98 -21.72 4.81
C ASP A 411 10.50 -21.68 4.97
N VAL A 412 10.99 -20.82 5.84
CA VAL A 412 12.38 -20.83 6.32
C VAL A 412 12.59 -21.99 7.28
N VAL A 413 13.71 -22.70 7.12
CA VAL A 413 14.14 -23.77 8.01
C VAL A 413 15.40 -23.34 8.75
N GLY A 414 15.42 -23.55 10.07
CA GLY A 414 16.62 -23.35 10.89
C GLY A 414 16.98 -21.89 11.18
N ALA A 415 16.02 -20.96 11.11
CA ALA A 415 16.25 -19.60 11.58
C ALA A 415 16.64 -19.60 13.07
N SER A 416 17.60 -18.76 13.45
CA SER A 416 18.11 -18.62 14.81
C SER A 416 17.04 -18.20 15.81
N ASN A 417 15.99 -17.50 15.37
CA ASN A 417 14.84 -17.12 16.20
C ASN A 417 13.63 -18.08 16.06
N GLY A 418 13.78 -19.20 15.36
CA GLY A 418 12.75 -20.22 15.21
C GLY A 418 11.57 -19.85 14.30
N LEU A 419 11.56 -18.66 13.69
CA LEU A 419 10.50 -18.26 12.77
C LEU A 419 10.70 -18.89 11.39
N ALA A 420 9.57 -19.23 10.76
CA ALA A 420 9.54 -19.88 9.45
C ALA A 420 9.16 -18.93 8.30
N GLY A 421 8.98 -17.63 8.55
CA GLY A 421 8.52 -16.67 7.54
C GLY A 421 9.13 -15.29 7.72
N ALA A 422 8.39 -14.25 7.31
CA ALA A 422 8.80 -12.86 7.53
C ALA A 422 9.21 -12.62 8.99
N GLY A 423 10.35 -11.96 9.18
CA GLY A 423 10.98 -11.76 10.49
C GLY A 423 11.94 -12.89 10.92
N ALA A 424 12.09 -13.97 10.16
CA ALA A 424 13.11 -15.00 10.42
C ALA A 424 14.51 -14.40 10.39
N VAL A 425 15.37 -14.84 11.32
CA VAL A 425 16.72 -14.28 11.50
C VAL A 425 17.74 -15.40 11.43
N TRP A 426 18.81 -15.20 10.67
CA TRP A 426 20.04 -15.98 10.76
C TRP A 426 21.11 -15.16 11.46
N ASP A 427 21.56 -15.61 12.63
CA ASP A 427 22.77 -15.08 13.26
C ASP A 427 23.99 -15.66 12.59
N VAL A 428 24.70 -14.82 11.84
CA VAL A 428 25.88 -15.21 11.07
C VAL A 428 27.16 -14.67 11.69
N THR A 429 27.09 -14.17 12.93
CA THR A 429 28.23 -13.56 13.62
C THR A 429 29.40 -14.53 13.78
N SER A 430 29.11 -15.81 14.10
CA SER A 430 30.14 -16.84 14.27
C SER A 430 30.85 -17.25 12.97
N TYR A 431 30.32 -16.86 11.82
CA TYR A 431 30.95 -17.10 10.52
C TYR A 431 31.96 -16.00 10.14
N VAL A 432 32.09 -14.95 10.96
CA VAL A 432 33.04 -13.86 10.72
C VAL A 432 34.22 -13.99 11.68
N ASP A 433 35.40 -14.25 11.13
CA ASP A 433 36.63 -14.34 11.91
C ASP A 433 36.90 -13.05 12.69
N GLY A 434 37.17 -13.18 13.99
CA GLY A 434 37.40 -12.04 14.87
C GLY A 434 36.21 -11.08 15.02
N GLY A 435 35.01 -11.44 14.54
CA GLY A 435 33.80 -10.62 14.63
C GLY A 435 33.83 -9.33 13.81
N ARG A 436 34.71 -9.23 12.81
CA ARG A 436 34.91 -8.03 11.99
C ARG A 436 35.08 -8.38 10.52
N LEU A 437 34.33 -7.71 9.64
CA LEU A 437 34.50 -7.80 8.19
C LEU A 437 35.27 -6.58 7.68
N ASP A 438 36.53 -6.78 7.33
CA ASP A 438 37.33 -5.80 6.59
C ASP A 438 36.68 -5.43 5.24
N ALA A 439 37.05 -4.27 4.70
CA ALA A 439 36.60 -3.82 3.39
C ALA A 439 36.88 -4.89 2.32
N GLY A 440 35.86 -5.27 1.55
CA GLY A 440 35.96 -6.29 0.50
C GLY A 440 36.04 -7.74 1.01
N SER A 441 36.21 -7.97 2.31
CA SER A 441 36.26 -9.31 2.89
C SER A 441 34.87 -9.93 3.06
N ALA A 442 34.83 -11.26 3.21
CA ALA A 442 33.59 -12.01 3.36
C ALA A 442 33.70 -13.08 4.46
N SER A 443 32.58 -13.36 5.12
CA SER A 443 32.44 -14.41 6.13
C SER A 443 32.83 -15.80 5.59
N HIS A 444 32.99 -16.79 6.47
CA HIS A 444 32.87 -18.19 6.09
C HIS A 444 31.49 -18.48 5.48
N PRO A 445 31.36 -19.50 4.61
CA PRO A 445 30.07 -19.87 4.03
C PRO A 445 29.07 -20.35 5.09
N PHE A 446 27.80 -19.96 4.93
CA PHE A 446 26.66 -20.46 5.71
C PHE A 446 25.48 -20.78 4.79
N THR A 447 24.53 -21.56 5.30
CA THR A 447 23.40 -22.06 4.52
C THR A 447 22.10 -21.37 4.89
N LEU A 448 21.31 -21.07 3.87
CA LEU A 448 19.91 -20.66 3.96
C LEU A 448 19.07 -21.80 3.39
N VAL A 449 18.15 -22.32 4.20
CA VAL A 449 17.34 -23.49 3.83
C VAL A 449 15.87 -23.10 3.80
N PHE A 450 15.20 -23.49 2.71
CA PHE A 450 13.81 -23.16 2.45
C PHE A 450 13.03 -24.42 2.09
N LYS A 451 11.95 -24.68 2.82
CA LYS A 451 10.99 -25.75 2.52
C LYS A 451 9.89 -25.19 1.62
N LEU A 452 9.65 -25.85 0.49
CA LEU A 452 8.58 -25.51 -0.44
C LEU A 452 7.38 -26.41 -0.15
N ARG A 453 6.24 -25.82 0.21
CA ARG A 453 4.95 -26.50 0.40
C ARG A 453 4.02 -26.24 -0.76
N ASP A 454 3.11 -27.18 -0.99
CA ASP A 454 2.07 -27.11 -2.03
C ASP A 454 2.65 -26.73 -3.40
N VAL A 455 3.78 -27.34 -3.75
CA VAL A 455 4.51 -27.07 -4.99
C VAL A 455 3.61 -27.38 -6.18
N ARG A 456 3.32 -26.34 -6.94
CA ARG A 456 2.50 -26.39 -8.15
C ARG A 456 3.33 -26.92 -9.33
N PRO A 457 2.67 -27.50 -10.34
CA PRO A 457 3.34 -27.87 -11.59
C PRO A 457 4.03 -26.66 -12.20
N PHE A 458 5.18 -26.90 -12.80
CA PHE A 458 5.86 -25.85 -13.55
C PHE A 458 5.09 -25.60 -14.84
N VAL A 459 4.76 -24.35 -15.14
CA VAL A 459 4.09 -23.95 -16.39
C VAL A 459 5.02 -23.09 -17.24
N GLN A 460 5.01 -23.34 -18.55
CA GLN A 460 5.75 -22.55 -19.53
C GLN A 460 4.98 -21.25 -19.83
N GLY A 461 5.46 -20.09 -19.37
CA GLY A 461 4.82 -18.81 -19.70
C GLY A 461 5.26 -17.57 -18.92
N ARG A 462 5.27 -16.43 -19.66
CA ARG A 462 5.28 -14.96 -19.35
C ARG A 462 5.81 -14.41 -18.01
N THR A 463 6.56 -15.15 -17.20
CA THR A 463 7.32 -14.59 -16.07
C THR A 463 8.71 -14.21 -16.57
N ASP A 464 8.96 -12.90 -16.67
CA ASP A 464 10.27 -12.23 -16.80
C ASP A 464 11.30 -12.89 -17.76
N GLY A 465 10.81 -13.48 -18.85
CA GLY A 465 11.62 -13.94 -19.97
C GLY A 465 12.23 -15.33 -19.88
N PHE A 466 12.40 -15.99 -18.70
CA PHE A 466 13.17 -17.25 -18.68
C PHE A 466 12.73 -18.39 -17.75
N THR A 467 12.08 -18.21 -16.59
CA THR A 467 11.66 -19.32 -15.71
C THR A 467 10.66 -18.87 -14.64
N GLN A 468 9.83 -19.79 -14.14
CA GLN A 468 9.06 -19.57 -12.90
C GLN A 468 9.98 -19.54 -11.67
N MET A 469 9.68 -18.65 -10.73
CA MET A 469 10.50 -18.39 -9.58
C MET A 469 10.14 -19.31 -8.40
N LEU A 470 11.11 -20.11 -7.93
CA LEU A 470 10.98 -20.93 -6.71
C LEU A 470 10.83 -20.07 -5.45
N GLY A 471 11.56 -18.96 -5.39
CA GLY A 471 11.58 -18.04 -4.26
C GLY A 471 12.33 -16.75 -4.60
N ARG A 472 11.76 -15.59 -4.30
CA ARG A 472 12.43 -14.28 -4.23
C ARG A 472 12.48 -13.87 -2.77
N PHE A 473 13.66 -13.58 -2.26
CA PHE A 473 13.86 -13.29 -0.85
C PHE A 473 14.30 -11.84 -0.69
N PHE A 474 13.60 -11.10 0.15
CA PHE A 474 14.00 -9.76 0.54
C PHE A 474 14.48 -9.83 1.99
N ALA A 475 15.70 -9.38 2.24
CA ALA A 475 16.31 -9.48 3.55
C ALA A 475 17.10 -8.20 3.88
N ARG A 476 17.31 -7.97 5.17
CA ARG A 476 18.23 -6.95 5.68
C ARG A 476 19.40 -7.58 6.40
N VAL A 477 20.55 -6.96 6.29
CA VAL A 477 21.72 -7.28 7.12
C VAL A 477 21.77 -6.26 8.24
N LEU A 478 21.71 -6.72 9.48
CA LEU A 478 21.76 -5.88 10.67
C LEU A 478 23.08 -6.07 11.41
N GLY A 479 23.62 -4.98 11.95
CA GLY A 479 24.82 -5.00 12.77
C GLY A 479 25.14 -3.64 13.37
N ARG A 480 26.41 -3.33 13.63
CA ARG A 480 26.81 -2.01 14.14
C ARG A 480 27.35 -1.17 13.00
N ALA A 481 26.71 -0.04 12.72
CA ALA A 481 27.21 0.87 11.70
C ALA A 481 28.63 1.35 12.07
N PRO A 482 29.54 1.46 11.10
CA PRO A 482 30.85 2.03 11.34
C PRO A 482 30.68 3.51 11.71
N LYS A 483 31.33 3.93 12.80
CA LYS A 483 31.34 5.34 13.21
C LYS A 483 32.01 6.25 12.18
#